data_AF-A0AA96JUB8-F1
#
_entry.id   AF-A0AA96JUB8-F1
#
_cell.length_a   1.000
_cell.length_b   1.000
_cell.length_c   1.000
_cell.angle_alpha   90.00
_cell.angle_beta   90.00
_cell.angle_gamma   90.00
#
_symmetry.space_group_name_H-M   'P 1'
#
loop_
_entity.id
_entity.type
_entity.pdbx_description
1 polymer ?
#
loop_
_entity_poly.entity_id
_entity_poly.type
_entity_poly.pdbx_seq_one_letter_code
_entity_poly.pdbx_strand_id
1 'polypeptide(L)'
;MLDSTTARALKEHLAQQAKERLAASLVWQNEADFLYTNPDGSRLHPNTITTYFARLVESSGLPPIRLHDQRHCAASLALAAGMEMKEIQAMLGHREMGTTADIYVSLLPDQQQASAEAVADLIATHRRRA
;
A
#
# COMPACT_ATOMS: atom_id res chain seq x y z
N MET A 1 11.92 -3.35 -3.56
CA MET A 1 11.88 -4.70 -4.18
C MET A 1 10.53 -5.34 -3.87
N LEU A 2 9.99 -6.18 -4.75
CA LEU A 2 8.74 -6.92 -4.51
C LEU A 2 9.04 -8.25 -3.80
N ASP A 3 8.14 -8.69 -2.91
CA ASP A 3 8.21 -10.02 -2.31
C ASP A 3 7.89 -11.13 -3.35
N SER A 4 8.19 -12.38 -2.99
CA SER A 4 8.04 -13.52 -3.90
C SER A 4 6.58 -13.78 -4.33
N THR A 5 5.61 -13.49 -3.46
CA THR A 5 4.18 -13.66 -3.78
C THR A 5 3.74 -12.60 -4.77
N THR A 6 4.07 -11.33 -4.53
CA THR A 6 3.74 -10.23 -5.44
C THR A 6 4.46 -10.38 -6.78
N ALA A 7 5.73 -10.78 -6.78
CA ALA A 7 6.49 -11.04 -8.00
C ALA A 7 5.88 -12.18 -8.84
N ARG A 8 5.36 -13.22 -8.19
CA ARG A 8 4.64 -14.31 -8.87
C ARG A 8 3.34 -13.82 -9.50
N ALA A 9 2.52 -13.08 -8.76
CA ALA A 9 1.28 -12.51 -9.28
C ALA A 9 1.53 -11.60 -10.50
N LEU A 10 2.59 -10.79 -10.47
CA LEU A 10 2.98 -9.96 -11.62
C LEU A 10 3.39 -10.82 -12.83
N LYS A 11 4.14 -11.91 -12.63
CA LYS A 11 4.50 -12.82 -13.74
C LYS A 11 3.27 -13.49 -14.36
N GLU A 12 2.33 -13.94 -13.52
CA GLU A 12 1.07 -14.53 -13.97
C GLU A 12 0.25 -13.52 -14.79
N HIS A 13 0.17 -12.27 -14.32
CA HIS A 13 -0.49 -11.17 -15.03
C HIS A 13 0.16 -10.87 -16.39
N LEU A 14 1.49 -10.75 -16.45
CA LEU A 14 2.20 -10.49 -17.71
C LEU A 14 2.02 -11.64 -18.72
N ALA A 15 1.99 -12.89 -18.24
CA ALA A 15 1.70 -14.03 -19.10
C ALA A 15 0.26 -14.00 -19.64
N GLN A 16 -0.70 -13.55 -18.84
CA GLN A 16 -2.08 -13.37 -19.26
C GLN A 16 -2.23 -12.24 -20.28
N GLN A 17 -1.61 -11.08 -20.02
CA GLN A 17 -1.61 -9.94 -20.94
C GLN A 17 -0.96 -10.29 -22.29
N ALA A 18 0.08 -11.13 -22.30
CA ALA A 18 0.68 -11.62 -23.54
C ALA A 18 -0.30 -12.44 -24.38
N LYS A 19 -1.16 -13.26 -23.74
CA LYS A 19 -2.24 -13.99 -24.44
C LYS A 19 -3.30 -13.04 -24.98
N GLU A 20 -3.70 -12.04 -24.20
CA GLU A 20 -4.66 -11.01 -24.62
C GLU A 20 -4.14 -10.23 -25.82
N ARG A 21 -2.85 -9.86 -25.81
CA ARG A 21 -2.18 -9.22 -26.95
C ARG A 21 -2.20 -10.08 -28.20
N LEU A 22 -1.91 -11.38 -28.08
CA LEU A 22 -1.97 -12.30 -29.21
C LEU A 22 -3.41 -12.45 -29.74
N ALA A 23 -4.39 -12.50 -28.86
CA ALA A 23 -5.81 -12.61 -29.22
C ALA A 23 -6.35 -11.32 -29.88
N ALA A 24 -5.94 -10.15 -29.38
CA ALA A 24 -6.31 -8.85 -29.92
C ALA A 24 -5.61 -8.56 -31.26
N SER A 25 -4.40 -9.10 -31.49
CA SER A 25 -3.67 -8.97 -32.75
C SER A 25 -3.62 -7.51 -33.23
N LEU A 26 -4.22 -7.19 -34.38
CA LEU A 26 -4.23 -5.86 -35.00
C LEU A 26 -4.99 -4.80 -34.19
N VAL A 27 -5.86 -5.17 -33.25
CA VAL A 27 -6.61 -4.21 -32.42
C VAL A 27 -5.94 -3.93 -31.08
N TRP A 28 -4.72 -4.44 -30.85
CA TRP A 28 -3.94 -4.20 -29.63
C TRP A 28 -3.45 -2.74 -29.54
N GLN A 29 -3.79 -2.04 -28.47
CA GLN A 29 -3.60 -0.58 -28.33
C GLN A 29 -2.63 -0.16 -27.21
N ASN A 30 -1.62 -0.98 -26.90
CA ASN A 30 -0.67 -0.69 -25.82
C ASN A 30 0.76 -0.36 -26.32
N GLU A 31 0.93 0.76 -27.01
CA GLU A 31 2.26 1.23 -27.47
C GLU A 31 3.12 1.80 -26.34
N ALA A 32 2.48 2.33 -25.29
CA ALA A 32 3.14 2.95 -24.14
C ALA A 32 3.51 1.95 -23.03
N ASP A 33 3.41 0.65 -23.32
CA ASP A 33 3.81 -0.47 -22.44
C ASP A 33 3.18 -0.42 -21.03
N PHE A 34 1.87 -0.14 -20.97
CA PHE A 34 1.11 -0.20 -19.73
C PHE A 34 1.08 -1.64 -19.19
N LEU A 35 1.47 -1.79 -17.93
CA LEU A 35 1.38 -3.08 -17.24
C LEU A 35 -0.06 -3.57 -17.12
N TYR A 36 -1.02 -2.68 -16.89
CA TYR A 36 -2.45 -3.04 -16.76
C TYR A 36 -3.28 -2.34 -17.84
N THR A 37 -4.06 -3.12 -18.58
CA THR A 37 -4.85 -2.66 -19.73
C THR A 37 -6.22 -3.33 -19.72
N ASN A 38 -7.12 -2.83 -20.56
CA ASN A 38 -8.26 -3.63 -21.03
C ASN A 38 -7.75 -4.81 -21.90
N PRO A 39 -8.59 -5.81 -22.21
CA PRO A 39 -8.19 -6.95 -23.05
C PRO A 39 -7.73 -6.58 -24.47
N ASP A 40 -8.13 -5.41 -24.99
CA ASP A 40 -7.69 -4.86 -26.27
C ASP A 40 -6.39 -4.03 -26.18
N GLY A 41 -5.76 -3.99 -25.00
CA GLY A 41 -4.55 -3.20 -24.76
C GLY A 41 -4.80 -1.72 -24.52
N SER A 42 -6.04 -1.24 -24.61
CA SER A 42 -6.36 0.15 -24.30
C SER A 42 -6.15 0.44 -22.80
N ARG A 43 -5.94 1.72 -22.47
CA ARG A 43 -5.75 2.17 -21.09
C ARG A 43 -7.00 1.89 -20.26
N LEU A 44 -6.80 1.37 -19.04
CA LEU A 44 -7.86 1.35 -18.04
C LEU A 44 -8.27 2.79 -17.70
N HIS A 45 -9.58 3.04 -17.65
CA HIS A 45 -10.08 4.29 -17.09
C HIS A 45 -9.69 4.35 -15.60
N PRO A 46 -9.25 5.51 -15.06
CA PRO A 46 -8.79 5.61 -13.67
C PRO A 46 -9.81 5.08 -12.64
N ASN A 47 -11.10 5.32 -12.90
CA ASN A 47 -12.18 4.86 -12.02
C ASN A 47 -12.51 3.36 -12.14
N THR A 48 -11.98 2.64 -13.14
CA THR A 48 -12.29 1.21 -13.34
C THR A 48 -11.96 0.41 -12.08
N ILE A 49 -10.78 0.64 -11.50
CA ILE A 49 -10.33 -0.08 -10.30
C ILE A 49 -11.18 0.32 -9.08
N THR A 50 -11.49 1.61 -8.91
CA THR A 50 -12.35 2.09 -7.82
C THR A 50 -13.74 1.43 -7.86
N THR A 51 -14.37 1.40 -9.04
CA THR A 51 -15.69 0.79 -9.22
C THR A 51 -15.65 -0.72 -9.00
N TYR A 52 -14.62 -1.39 -9.53
CA TYR A 52 -14.44 -2.83 -9.35
C TYR A 52 -14.25 -3.19 -7.87
N PHE A 53 -13.41 -2.43 -7.16
CA PHE A 53 -13.20 -2.61 -5.73
C PHE A 53 -14.48 -2.40 -4.92
N ALA A 54 -15.26 -1.35 -5.23
CA ALA A 54 -16.53 -1.11 -4.54
C ALA A 54 -17.50 -2.30 -4.66
N ARG A 55 -17.56 -2.94 -5.85
CA ARG A 55 -18.36 -4.16 -6.06
C ARG A 55 -17.84 -5.34 -5.25
N LEU A 56 -16.51 -5.51 -5.15
CA LEU A 56 -15.91 -6.56 -4.32
C LEU A 56 -16.28 -6.37 -2.84
N VAL A 57 -16.16 -5.14 -2.33
CA VAL A 57 -16.54 -4.80 -0.94
C VAL A 57 -18.01 -5.11 -0.70
N GLU A 58 -18.91 -4.65 -1.57
CA GLU A 58 -20.34 -4.95 -1.48
C GLU A 58 -20.63 -6.45 -1.47
N SER A 59 -19.95 -7.22 -2.33
CA SER A 59 -20.12 -8.68 -2.40
C SER A 59 -19.53 -9.44 -1.21
N SER A 60 -18.64 -8.83 -0.43
CA SER A 60 -17.92 -9.49 0.66
C SER A 60 -18.75 -9.64 1.94
N GLY A 61 -19.83 -8.87 2.09
CA GLY A 61 -20.61 -8.78 3.32
C GLY A 61 -19.87 -8.10 4.49
N LEU A 62 -18.70 -7.51 4.25
CA LEU A 62 -17.92 -6.78 5.23
C LEU A 62 -18.33 -5.29 5.29
N PRO A 63 -17.96 -4.56 6.36
CA PRO A 63 -18.16 -3.12 6.43
C PRO A 63 -17.54 -2.39 5.23
N PRO A 64 -18.20 -1.32 4.72
CA PRO A 64 -17.75 -0.65 3.52
C PRO A 64 -16.42 0.08 3.75
N ILE A 65 -15.46 -0.17 2.86
CA ILE A 65 -14.19 0.54 2.79
C ILE A 65 -13.95 1.08 1.38
N ARG A 66 -13.14 2.13 1.26
CA ARG A 66 -12.70 2.73 -0.01
C ARG A 66 -11.40 2.07 -0.47
N LEU A 67 -11.12 2.17 -1.77
CA LEU A 67 -9.84 1.68 -2.32
C LEU A 67 -8.63 2.36 -1.65
N HIS A 68 -8.73 3.64 -1.29
CA HIS A 68 -7.66 4.37 -0.60
C HIS A 68 -7.36 3.80 0.79
N ASP A 69 -8.35 3.19 1.46
CA ASP A 69 -8.17 2.62 2.79
C ASP A 69 -7.20 1.43 2.77
N GLN A 70 -7.02 0.77 1.61
CA GLN A 70 -5.99 -0.25 1.43
C GLN A 70 -4.57 0.32 1.57
N ARG A 71 -4.36 1.58 1.20
CA ARG A 71 -3.07 2.26 1.39
C ARG A 71 -2.83 2.56 2.87
N HIS A 72 -3.88 2.90 3.62
CA HIS A 72 -3.79 3.05 5.07
C HIS A 72 -3.53 1.71 5.75
N CYS A 73 -4.24 0.65 5.33
CA CYS A 73 -4.02 -0.71 5.82
C CYS A 73 -2.58 -1.18 5.58
N ALA A 74 -2.03 -0.96 4.38
CA ALA A 74 -0.63 -1.31 4.07
C ALA A 74 0.37 -0.58 4.99
N ALA A 75 0.12 0.68 5.32
CA ALA A 75 0.96 1.43 6.25
C ALA A 75 0.86 0.89 7.68
N SER A 76 -0.35 0.58 8.16
CA SER A 76 -0.58 -0.03 9.47
C SER A 76 0.10 -1.40 9.58
N LEU A 77 -0.01 -2.24 8.55
CA LEU A 77 0.64 -3.54 8.50
C LEU A 77 2.18 -3.42 8.46
N ALA A 78 2.71 -2.45 7.72
CA ALA A 78 4.15 -2.18 7.67
C ALA A 78 4.67 -1.73 9.04
N LEU A 79 3.94 -0.84 9.73
CA LEU A 79 4.29 -0.40 11.08
C LEU A 79 4.23 -1.56 12.08
N ALA A 80 3.18 -2.39 12.02
CA ALA A 80 3.06 -3.58 12.86
C ALA A 80 4.15 -4.63 12.58
N ALA A 81 4.68 -4.68 11.35
CA ALA A 81 5.82 -5.50 10.99
C ALA A 81 7.18 -4.91 11.45
N GLY A 82 7.17 -3.76 12.13
CA GLY A 82 8.36 -3.11 12.68
C GLY A 82 9.10 -2.19 11.73
N MET A 83 8.50 -1.78 10.60
CA MET A 83 9.11 -0.78 9.72
C MET A 83 9.10 0.60 10.37
N GLU A 84 10.19 1.34 10.20
CA GLU A 84 10.28 2.71 10.70
C GLU A 84 9.38 3.65 9.90
N MET A 85 8.82 4.68 10.56
CA MET A 85 7.87 5.61 9.93
C MET A 85 8.45 6.26 8.67
N LYS A 86 9.76 6.54 8.66
CA LYS A 86 10.46 7.11 7.51
C LYS A 86 10.54 6.14 6.33
N GLU A 87 10.69 4.84 6.58
CA GLU A 87 10.69 3.80 5.55
C GLU A 87 9.30 3.61 4.96
N ILE A 88 8.26 3.64 5.80
CA ILE A 88 6.86 3.59 5.37
C ILE A 88 6.52 4.81 4.50
N GLN A 89 6.97 6.00 4.86
CA GLN A 89 6.79 7.21 4.05
C GLN A 89 7.44 7.08 2.67
N ALA A 90 8.68 6.59 2.62
CA ALA A 90 9.40 6.36 1.37
C ALA A 90 8.71 5.30 0.51
N MET A 91 8.25 4.19 1.11
CA MET A 91 7.49 3.13 0.45
C MET A 91 6.19 3.67 -0.17
N LEU A 92 5.48 4.54 0.56
CA LEU A 92 4.22 5.10 0.09
C LEU A 92 4.44 6.22 -0.94
N GLY A 93 5.57 6.91 -0.93
CA GLY A 93 5.86 8.02 -1.85
C GLY A 93 5.12 9.31 -1.50
N HIS A 94 4.81 9.52 -0.22
CA HIS A 94 4.22 10.78 0.26
C HIS A 94 5.31 11.86 0.36
N ARG A 95 5.02 13.07 -0.17
CA ARG A 95 5.92 14.23 -0.09
C ARG A 95 5.67 15.08 1.17
N GLU A 96 4.48 14.98 1.78
CA GLU A 96 4.10 15.67 3.02
C GLU A 96 3.29 14.76 3.97
N MET A 97 3.53 14.91 5.27
CA MET A 97 3.06 14.05 6.36
C MET A 97 1.61 14.31 6.84
N GLY A 98 0.81 15.10 6.12
CA GLY A 98 -0.43 15.69 6.67
C GLY A 98 -1.58 14.72 6.99
N THR A 99 -1.54 13.46 6.54
CA THR A 99 -2.59 12.45 6.82
C THR A 99 -2.04 11.12 7.33
N THR A 100 -0.71 11.01 7.41
CA THR A 100 -0.01 9.75 7.68
C THR A 100 0.31 9.66 9.18
N ALA A 101 0.83 10.72 9.82
CA ALA A 101 1.28 10.61 11.21
C ALA A 101 0.13 10.39 12.23
N ASP A 102 -0.96 11.16 12.12
CA ASP A 102 -2.01 11.19 13.16
C ASP A 102 -2.82 9.89 13.28
N ILE A 103 -2.94 9.12 12.20
CA ILE A 103 -3.68 7.85 12.21
C ILE A 103 -2.81 6.70 12.74
N TYR A 104 -1.51 6.69 12.43
CA TYR A 104 -0.66 5.54 12.76
C TYR A 104 -0.10 5.57 14.18
N VAL A 105 0.04 6.76 14.79
CA VAL A 105 0.46 6.88 16.19
C VAL A 105 -0.49 6.13 17.12
N SER A 106 -1.82 6.13 16.87
CA SER A 106 -2.79 5.48 17.78
C SER A 106 -2.81 3.95 17.71
N LEU A 107 -2.20 3.33 16.69
CA LEU A 107 -2.26 1.88 16.47
C LEU A 107 -1.26 1.06 17.28
N LEU A 108 -0.37 1.71 18.04
CA LEU A 108 0.60 1.03 18.90
C LEU A 108 0.65 1.67 20.31
N PRO A 109 -0.39 1.48 21.15
CA PRO A 109 -0.37 1.96 22.54
C PRO A 109 0.86 1.45 23.31
N ASP A 110 1.22 0.18 23.11
CA ASP A 110 2.34 -0.47 23.78
C ASP A 110 3.69 0.16 23.40
N GLN A 111 3.85 0.57 22.14
CA GLN A 111 5.06 1.23 21.67
C GLN A 111 5.17 2.67 22.18
N GLN A 112 4.04 3.36 22.34
CA GLN A 112 4.01 4.69 22.96
C GLN A 112 4.43 4.63 24.42
N GLN A 113 3.94 3.64 25.17
CA GLN A 113 4.30 3.48 26.58
C GLN A 113 5.78 3.13 26.76
N ALA A 114 6.30 2.17 25.99
CA ALA A 114 7.73 1.84 26.01
C ALA A 114 8.62 3.03 25.63
N SER A 115 8.19 3.85 24.65
CA SER A 115 8.91 5.07 24.27
C SER A 115 8.88 6.13 25.37
N ALA A 116 7.74 6.31 26.04
CA ALA A 116 7.60 7.24 27.17
C ALA A 116 8.49 6.83 28.36
N GLU A 117 8.54 5.53 28.68
CA GLU A 117 9.42 4.98 29.72
C GLU A 117 10.90 5.19 29.38
N ALA A 118 11.32 4.90 28.15
CA ALA A 118 12.70 5.12 27.70
C ALA A 118 13.13 6.60 27.78
N VAL A 119 12.23 7.53 27.43
CA VAL A 119 12.47 8.98 27.56
C VAL A 119 12.58 9.39 29.03
N ALA A 120 11.70 8.88 29.89
CA ALA A 120 11.74 9.15 31.32
C ALA A 120 13.07 8.67 31.95
N ASP A 121 13.55 7.49 31.56
CA ASP A 121 14.83 6.92 32.01
C ASP A 121 16.03 7.75 31.56
N LEU A 122 16.03 8.24 30.31
CA LEU A 122 17.08 9.12 29.81
C LEU A 122 17.17 10.43 30.61
N ILE A 123 16.02 11.04 30.92
CA ILE A 123 15.93 12.24 31.75
C ILE A 123 16.44 11.96 33.18
N ALA A 124 16.00 10.85 33.79
CA ALA A 124 16.41 10.46 35.13
C ALA A 124 17.91 10.12 35.23
N THR A 125 18.51 9.61 34.15
CA THR A 125 19.93 9.29 34.07
C THR A 125 20.80 10.54 33.95
N HIS A 126 20.35 11.55 33.21
CA HIS A 126 21.05 12.85 33.12
C HIS A 126 20.97 13.65 34.42
N ARG A 127 19.84 13.59 35.15
CA ARG A 127 19.68 14.25 36.46
C ARG A 127 20.57 13.71 37.57
N ARG A 128 21.07 12.48 37.45
CA ARG A 128 21.97 11.85 38.45
C ARG A 128 23.47 12.15 38.22
N ARG A 129 23.80 12.83 37.11
CA ARG A 129 25.18 13.19 36.73
C ARG A 129 25.47 14.69 36.84
N ALA A 130 24.49 15.49 37.27
CA ALA A 130 24.62 16.91 37.59
C ALA A 130 24.56 17.08 39.11
#